data_AF-A0A372ZX65-F1
#
_entry.id   AF-A0A372ZX65-F1
#
_cell.length_a   1.000
_cell.length_b   1.000
_cell.length_c   1.000
_cell.angle_alpha   90.00
_cell.angle_beta   90.00
_cell.angle_gamma   90.00
#
_symmetry.space_group_name_H-M   'P 1'
#
loop_
_entity.id
_entity.type
_entity.pdbx_description
1 polymer ?
#
loop_
_entity_poly.entity_id
_entity_poly.type
_entity_poly.pdbx_seq_one_letter_code
_entity_poly.pdbx_strand_id
1 'polypeptide(L)'
;MKLSRRTSWFLTAFGVWSIIIWTTFVKNLWKDSGGQAFTNGDHSQPTAFFWVHLLLAVTSFALGIAVGAIGLRGLRATRRTPATD
;
A
#
# COMPACT_ATOMS: atom_id res chain seq x y z
N MET A 1 -5.06 -22.81 8.26
CA MET A 1 -5.08 -22.11 9.57
C MET A 1 -6.01 -20.90 9.48
N LYS A 2 -6.90 -20.67 10.45
CA LYS A 2 -7.74 -19.46 10.48
C LYS A 2 -6.93 -18.30 11.10
N LEU A 3 -6.92 -17.13 10.46
CA LEU A 3 -6.30 -15.92 11.02
C LEU A 3 -7.05 -15.49 12.29
N SER A 4 -6.31 -15.14 13.35
CA SER A 4 -6.92 -14.58 14.56
C SER A 4 -7.60 -13.24 14.25
N ARG A 5 -8.58 -12.84 15.07
CA ARG A 5 -9.27 -11.55 14.91
C ARG A 5 -8.28 -10.38 15.01
N ARG A 6 -7.32 -10.45 15.94
CA ARG A 6 -6.29 -9.42 16.15
C ARG A 6 -5.38 -9.30 14.93
N THR A 7 -4.90 -10.42 14.41
CA THR A 7 -4.05 -10.44 13.20
C THR A 7 -4.82 -9.93 11.98
N SER A 8 -6.10 -10.29 11.82
CA SER A 8 -6.93 -9.82 10.71
C SER A 8 -7.12 -8.30 10.73
N TRP A 9 -7.33 -7.72 11.92
CA TRP A 9 -7.36 -6.26 12.09
C TRP A 9 -6.02 -5.61 11.77
N PHE A 10 -4.92 -6.17 12.26
CA PHE A 10 -3.58 -5.69 11.96
C PHE A 10 -3.32 -5.66 10.45
N LEU A 11 -3.60 -6.75 9.72
CA LEU A 11 -3.41 -6.81 8.27
C LEU A 11 -4.30 -5.80 7.52
N THR A 12 -5.54 -5.62 7.98
CA THR A 12 -6.45 -4.62 7.39
C THR A 12 -5.91 -3.20 7.58
N ALA A 13 -5.53 -2.85 8.81
CA ALA A 13 -4.97 -1.55 9.14
C ALA A 13 -3.64 -1.30 8.39
N PHE A 14 -2.79 -2.32 8.30
CA PHE A 14 -1.54 -2.25 7.55
C PHE A 14 -1.78 -2.01 6.06
N GLY A 15 -2.78 -2.67 5.46
CA GLY A 15 -3.16 -2.42 4.07
C GLY A 15 -3.62 -0.99 3.83
N VAL A 16 -4.47 -0.45 4.72
CA VAL A 16 -4.91 0.96 4.67
C VAL A 16 -3.74 1.92 4.82
N TRP A 17 -2.85 1.67 5.78
CA TRP A 17 -1.63 2.46 5.97
C TRP A 17 -0.73 2.44 4.74
N SER A 18 -0.53 1.27 4.14
CA SER A 18 0.25 1.09 2.91
C SER A 18 -0.32 1.94 1.77
N ILE A 19 -1.65 1.94 1.58
CA ILE A 19 -2.33 2.79 0.59
C ILE A 19 -1.99 4.27 0.82
N ILE A 20 -2.05 4.75 2.06
CA ILE A 20 -1.76 6.15 2.41
C ILE A 20 -0.30 6.51 2.09
N ILE A 21 0.64 5.66 2.50
CA ILE A 21 2.08 5.91 2.30
C ILE A 21 2.44 5.94 0.82
N TRP A 22 2.04 4.93 0.05
CA TRP A 22 2.45 4.83 -1.35
C TRP A 22 1.76 5.87 -2.23
N THR A 23 0.50 6.22 -1.96
CA THR A 23 -0.15 7.32 -2.68
C THR A 23 0.50 8.67 -2.37
N THR A 24 0.90 8.91 -1.12
CA THR A 24 1.62 10.13 -0.74
C THR A 24 3.01 10.17 -1.36
N PHE A 25 3.72 9.04 -1.36
CA PHE A 25 5.04 8.92 -1.98
C PHE A 25 4.98 9.19 -3.49
N VAL A 26 4.05 8.57 -4.22
CA VAL A 26 3.89 8.81 -5.68
C VAL A 26 3.54 10.27 -5.97
N LYS A 27 2.71 10.92 -5.13
CA LYS A 27 2.44 12.36 -5.26
C LYS A 27 3.70 13.20 -5.10
N ASN A 28 4.56 12.88 -4.14
CA ASN A 28 5.81 13.61 -3.92
C ASN A 28 6.87 13.30 -4.97
N LEU A 29 6.91 12.05 -5.47
CA LEU A 29 7.74 11.64 -6.59
C LEU A 29 7.37 12.41 -7.86
N TRP A 30 6.06 12.50 -8.16
CA TRP A 30 5.57 13.27 -9.30
C TRP A 30 5.81 14.77 -9.15
N LYS A 31 5.66 15.33 -7.94
CA LYS A 31 6.00 16.74 -7.66
C LYS A 31 7.49 17.03 -7.67
N ASP A 32 8.33 16.02 -7.87
CA ASP A 32 9.78 16.11 -7.75
C ASP A 32 10.27 16.79 -6.47
N SER A 33 9.66 16.45 -5.32
CA SER A 33 9.97 17.13 -4.05
C SER A 33 11.43 16.95 -3.60
N GLY A 34 12.15 15.98 -4.17
CA GLY A 34 13.57 15.73 -3.94
C GLY A 34 14.51 16.23 -5.04
N GLY A 35 13.99 16.75 -6.17
CA GLY A 35 14.80 17.22 -7.31
C GLY A 35 15.58 16.13 -8.05
N GLN A 36 15.12 14.88 -7.98
CA GLN A 36 15.78 13.71 -8.57
C GLN A 36 14.91 12.98 -9.59
N ALA A 37 13.60 13.25 -9.60
CA ALA A 37 12.65 12.55 -10.44
C ALA A 37 12.76 12.99 -11.90
N PHE A 38 13.07 14.26 -12.16
CA PHE A 38 13.18 14.79 -13.52
C PHE A 38 14.44 15.64 -13.68
N THR A 39 15.13 15.50 -14.82
CA THR A 39 16.39 16.22 -15.07
C THR A 39 16.23 17.74 -15.07
N ASN A 40 15.10 18.25 -15.58
CA ASN A 40 14.83 19.69 -15.72
C ASN A 40 13.70 20.18 -14.80
N GLY A 41 13.15 19.33 -13.93
CA GLY A 41 12.02 19.67 -13.05
C GLY A 41 10.69 19.97 -13.75
N ASP A 42 10.61 19.84 -15.07
CA ASP A 42 9.46 20.17 -15.92
C ASP A 42 8.67 18.93 -16.40
N HIS A 43 8.99 17.77 -15.82
CA HIS A 43 8.41 16.47 -16.13
C HIS A 43 8.68 15.94 -17.55
N SER A 44 9.51 16.63 -18.35
CA SER A 44 9.82 16.25 -19.74
C SER A 44 10.77 15.06 -19.85
N GLN A 45 11.66 14.90 -18.87
CA GLN A 45 12.72 13.89 -18.88
C GLN A 45 12.79 13.16 -17.53
N PRO A 46 11.98 12.10 -17.33
CA PRO A 46 12.04 11.28 -16.12
C PRO A 46 13.35 10.50 -16.04
N THR A 47 13.94 10.50 -14.85
CA THR A 47 15.21 9.84 -14.58
C THR A 47 15.04 8.34 -14.29
N ALA A 48 16.15 7.60 -14.24
CA ALA A 48 16.14 6.22 -13.74
C ALA A 48 15.62 6.13 -12.29
N PHE A 49 15.93 7.13 -11.46
CA PHE A 49 15.42 7.23 -10.09
C PHE A 49 13.88 7.25 -10.07
N PHE A 50 13.25 8.05 -10.94
CA PHE A 50 11.80 8.09 -11.06
C PHE A 50 11.22 6.71 -11.40
N TRP A 51 11.74 6.04 -12.43
CA TRP A 51 11.19 4.77 -12.89
C TRP A 51 11.34 3.64 -11.87
N VAL A 52 12.50 3.54 -11.22
CA VAL A 52 12.74 2.54 -10.17
C VAL A 52 11.78 2.76 -9.00
N HIS A 53 11.66 3.99 -8.51
CA HIS A 53 10.81 4.28 -7.37
C HIS A 53 9.33 4.19 -7.70
N LEU A 54 8.91 4.56 -8.91
CA LEU A 54 7.53 4.39 -9.35
C LEU A 54 7.17 2.89 -9.42
N LEU A 55 8.03 2.05 -10.00
CA LEU A 55 7.83 0.60 -10.05
C LEU A 55 7.73 0.00 -8.65
N LEU A 56 8.65 0.36 -7.75
CA LEU A 56 8.65 -0.09 -6.36
C LEU A 56 7.39 0.37 -5.63
N ALA A 57 6.96 1.62 -5.81
CA ALA A 57 5.78 2.16 -5.17
C ALA A 57 4.49 1.48 -5.66
N VAL A 58 4.33 1.29 -6.98
CA VAL A 58 3.16 0.61 -7.56
C VAL A 58 3.09 -0.84 -7.10
N THR A 59 4.23 -1.55 -7.12
CA THR A 59 4.30 -2.95 -6.66
C THR A 59 3.93 -3.04 -5.18
N SER A 60 4.51 -2.18 -4.35
CA SER A 60 4.28 -2.18 -2.90
C SER A 60 2.85 -1.76 -2.55
N PHE A 61 2.26 -0.85 -3.32
CA PHE A 61 0.85 -0.47 -3.21
C PHE A 61 -0.08 -1.66 -3.50
N ALA A 62 0.17 -2.40 -4.58
CA ALA A 62 -0.60 -3.61 -4.91
C ALA A 62 -0.48 -4.68 -3.81
N LEU A 63 0.73 -4.90 -3.28
CA LEU A 63 0.94 -5.79 -2.14
C LEU A 63 0.20 -5.31 -0.89
N GLY A 64 0.20 -4.00 -0.62
CA GLY A 64 -0.58 -3.39 0.46
C GLY A 64 -2.09 -3.68 0.35
N ILE A 65 -2.66 -3.52 -0.85
CA ILE A 65 -4.05 -3.88 -1.13
C ILE A 65 -4.29 -5.36 -0.89
N ALA A 66 -3.43 -6.25 -1.39
CA ALA A 66 -3.57 -7.68 -1.22
C ALA A 66 -3.56 -8.09 0.26
N VAL A 67 -2.62 -7.54 1.04
CA VAL A 67 -2.54 -7.75 2.50
C VAL A 67 -3.81 -7.24 3.20
N GLY A 68 -4.26 -6.03 2.87
CA GLY A 68 -5.50 -5.47 3.42
C GLY A 68 -6.72 -6.32 3.10
N ALA A 69 -6.81 -6.85 1.87
CA ALA A 69 -7.89 -7.75 1.45
C ALA A 69 -7.88 -9.08 2.21
N ILE A 70 -6.71 -9.65 2.49
CA ILE A 70 -6.56 -10.85 3.33
C ILE A 70 -7.06 -10.55 4.76
N GLY A 71 -6.67 -9.41 5.34
CA GLY A 71 -7.15 -8.97 6.64
C GLY A 71 -8.67 -8.83 6.69
N LEU A 72 -9.25 -8.16 5.68
CA LEU A 72 -10.70 -7.94 5.59
C LEU A 72 -11.48 -9.25 5.43
N ARG A 73 -10.95 -10.19 4.63
CA ARG A 73 -11.50 -11.55 4.51
C ARG A 73 -11.47 -12.28 5.84
N GLY A 74 -10.36 -12.17 6.59
CA GLY A 74 -10.24 -12.72 7.94
C GLY A 74 -11.30 -12.18 8.90
N LEU A 75 -11.49 -10.85 8.94
CA LEU A 75 -12.51 -10.20 9.78
C LEU A 75 -13.94 -10.65 9.42
N ARG A 76 -14.26 -10.76 8.12
CA ARG A 76 -15.58 -11.23 7.64
C ARG A 76 -15.81 -12.70 8.01
N ALA A 77 -14.78 -13.54 7.97
CA ALA A 77 -14.87 -14.95 8.33
C ALA A 77 -15.10 -15.14 9.85
N THR A 78 -14.41 -14.38 10.70
CA THR A 78 -14.63 -14.43 12.16
C THR A 78 -16.03 -13.96 12.55
N ARG A 79 -16.60 -12.98 11.83
CA ARG A 79 -17.95 -12.46 12.12
C ARG A 79 -19.07 -13.47 11.81
N ARG A 80 -18.78 -14.51 11.01
CA ARG A 80 -19.73 -15.57 10.64
C ARG A 80 -19.76 -16.74 11.62
N THR A 81 -18.86 -16.79 12.61
CA THR A 81 -18.93 -17.77 13.69
C THR A 81 -19.70 -17.12 14.85
N PRO A 82 -20.98 -17.48 15.10
CA PRO A 82 -21.67 -17.06 16.30
C PRO A 82 -20.92 -17.62 17.50
N ALA A 83 -20.80 -16.85 18.58
CA ALA A 83 -20.43 -17.42 19.86
C ALA A 83 -21.56 -18.37 20.28
N THR A 84 -21.33 -19.66 20.13
CA THR A 84 -22.06 -20.68 20.90
C THR A 84 -21.32 -20.86 22.21
N ASP A 85 -22.08 -20.70 23.28
CA ASP A 85 -21.81 -20.90 24.72
C ASP A 85 -21.47 -19.65 25.54
#